data_AF-A0A954MXP6-F1
#
_entry.id   AF-A0A954MXP6-F1
#
_cell.length_a   1.000
_cell.length_b   1.000
_cell.length_c   1.000
_cell.angle_alpha   90.00
_cell.angle_beta   90.00
_cell.angle_gamma   90.00
#
_symmetry.space_group_name_H-M   'P 1'
#
loop_
_entity.id
_entity.type
_entity.pdbx_description
1 polymer ?
#
loop_
_entity_poly.entity_id
_entity_poly.type
_entity_poly.pdbx_seq_one_letter_code
_entity_poly.pdbx_strand_id
1 'polypeptide(L)'
;PYDCRREILEGRSALAVSLEVPSFTRSTPSDLDALTTAKRAEGIQLGFIELPGSTESFNPTLRSWEAPRESPVNHVALTGFDGLCAVVSHDLSEEAALLAWNMLQTLTLDEDALLPPGIPSPVRESDLTRPELLAGPALEPIERGEYLATVGRSLRNRQLVLEMPVIGREKFLAVLTEAVQQGLAQPDLPGSVFTNGVAKKWSEIQQQIGIEPFRDSCRISHGLKPALPKKSPAPLK
;
A
#
# COMPACT_ATOMS: atom_id res chain seq x y z
N PRO A 1 11.99 -5.59 -0.96
CA PRO A 1 11.88 -5.14 -2.37
C PRO A 1 13.13 -5.39 -3.19
N TYR A 2 14.28 -4.83 -2.78
CA TYR A 2 15.54 -4.99 -3.52
C TYR A 2 16.01 -6.43 -3.65
N ASP A 3 15.88 -7.25 -2.60
CA ASP A 3 16.22 -8.68 -2.69
C ASP A 3 15.35 -9.40 -3.72
N CYS A 4 14.02 -9.23 -3.68
CA CYS A 4 13.11 -9.80 -4.69
C CYS A 4 13.46 -9.36 -6.11
N ARG A 5 13.86 -8.10 -6.30
CA ARG A 5 14.31 -7.56 -7.58
C ARG A 5 15.61 -8.21 -8.04
N ARG A 6 16.58 -8.39 -7.15
CA ARG A 6 17.83 -9.08 -7.45
C ARG A 6 17.57 -10.53 -7.86
N GLU A 7 16.74 -11.26 -7.11
CA GLU A 7 16.41 -12.65 -7.41
C GLU A 7 15.76 -12.85 -8.78
N ILE A 8 14.83 -11.97 -9.18
CA ILE A 8 14.16 -12.04 -10.50
C ILE A 8 15.11 -11.63 -11.64
N LEU A 9 15.92 -10.59 -11.47
CA LEU A 9 16.88 -10.13 -12.49
C LEU A 9 18.00 -11.15 -12.73
N GLU A 10 18.46 -11.81 -11.67
CA GLU A 10 19.51 -12.82 -11.74
C GLU A 10 18.98 -14.21 -12.14
N GLY A 11 17.68 -14.33 -12.44
CA GLY A 11 17.06 -15.56 -12.93
C GLY A 11 16.90 -16.66 -11.88
N ARG A 12 16.98 -16.33 -10.58
CA ARG A 12 16.79 -17.30 -9.48
C ARG A 12 15.33 -17.47 -9.06
N SER A 13 14.49 -16.51 -9.42
CA SER A 13 13.04 -16.57 -9.21
C SER A 13 12.32 -16.42 -10.55
N ALA A 14 11.19 -17.12 -10.72
CA ALA A 14 10.31 -16.94 -11.87
C ALA A 14 9.20 -15.89 -11.61
N LEU A 15 8.96 -15.56 -10.34
CA LEU A 15 7.96 -14.59 -9.89
C LEU A 15 8.54 -13.78 -8.74
N ALA A 16 8.28 -12.47 -8.74
CA ALA A 16 8.56 -11.60 -7.63
C ALA A 16 7.35 -10.69 -7.35
N VAL A 17 6.93 -10.61 -6.09
CA VAL A 17 5.98 -9.59 -5.63
C VAL A 17 6.81 -8.50 -4.95
N SER A 18 6.91 -7.35 -5.60
CA SER A 18 7.70 -6.22 -5.12
C SER A 18 7.07 -4.91 -5.58
N LEU A 19 7.48 -3.82 -4.93
CA LEU A 19 7.34 -2.46 -5.44
C LEU A 19 8.53 -2.14 -6.35
N GLU A 20 8.31 -1.27 -7.33
CA GLU A 20 9.37 -0.69 -8.17
C GLU A 20 9.99 0.51 -7.45
N VAL A 21 11.32 0.58 -7.44
CA VAL A 21 12.04 1.74 -6.90
C VAL A 21 12.55 2.58 -8.06
N PRO A 22 12.00 3.78 -8.29
CA PRO A 22 12.40 4.63 -9.40
C PRO A 22 13.83 5.16 -9.29
N SER A 23 14.35 5.57 -10.45
CA SER A 23 15.73 6.05 -10.60
C SER A 23 16.06 7.32 -9.81
N PHE A 24 15.04 8.12 -9.45
CA PHE A 24 15.20 9.44 -8.84
C PHE A 24 14.93 9.47 -7.33
N THR A 25 14.85 8.32 -6.67
CA THR A 25 14.74 8.33 -5.22
C THR A 25 15.99 9.00 -4.63
N ARG A 26 15.79 10.03 -3.79
CA ARG A 26 16.81 10.52 -2.85
C ARG A 26 17.04 9.44 -1.78
N SER A 27 17.38 8.24 -2.21
CA SER A 27 17.69 7.12 -1.34
C SER A 27 19.05 7.34 -0.71
N THR A 28 19.29 6.65 0.39
CA THR A 28 20.62 6.65 0.99
C THR A 28 21.62 5.98 0.02
N PRO A 29 22.92 6.31 0.08
CA PRO A 29 23.93 5.71 -0.80
C PRO A 29 23.90 4.17 -0.82
N SER A 30 23.53 3.55 0.30
CA SER A 30 23.37 2.10 0.47
C SER A 30 22.28 1.49 -0.43
N ASP A 31 21.20 2.22 -0.72
CA ASP A 31 20.08 1.73 -1.54
C ASP A 31 20.42 1.79 -3.04
N LEU A 32 21.23 2.78 -3.44
CA LEU A 32 21.74 2.93 -4.81
C LEU A 32 22.77 1.84 -5.16
N ASP A 33 23.61 1.44 -4.20
CA ASP A 33 24.55 0.33 -4.38
C ASP A 33 23.82 -1.01 -4.56
N ALA A 34 22.69 -1.24 -3.86
CA ALA A 34 21.86 -2.43 -4.04
C ALA A 34 21.13 -2.46 -5.39
N LEU A 35 20.73 -1.29 -5.92
CA LEU A 35 20.10 -1.15 -7.24
C LEU A 35 21.06 -1.38 -8.41
N THR A 36 22.36 -1.10 -8.22
CA THR A 36 23.40 -1.16 -9.26
C THR A 36 24.18 -2.48 -9.27
N THR A 37 24.06 -3.30 -8.22
CA THR A 37 24.81 -4.56 -8.10
C THR A 37 24.15 -5.79 -8.73
N ALA A 38 22.84 -5.76 -8.99
CA ALA A 38 22.14 -6.89 -9.60
C ALA A 38 22.56 -7.06 -11.08
N LYS A 39 23.15 -8.20 -11.43
CA LYS A 39 23.53 -8.51 -12.81
C LYS A 39 22.42 -9.27 -13.51
N ARG A 40 21.73 -8.63 -14.46
CA ARG A 40 20.73 -9.31 -15.29
C ARG A 40 21.35 -10.53 -15.97
N ALA A 41 20.79 -11.72 -15.73
CA ALA A 41 21.25 -12.93 -16.38
C ALA A 41 20.87 -12.91 -17.88
N GLU A 42 21.70 -13.54 -18.71
CA GLU A 42 21.48 -13.57 -20.16
C GLU A 42 20.16 -14.26 -20.52
N GLY A 43 19.37 -13.65 -21.41
CA GLY A 43 18.09 -14.20 -21.88
C GLY A 43 16.91 -14.02 -20.93
N ILE A 44 17.08 -13.37 -19.77
CA ILE A 44 15.96 -13.01 -18.89
C ILE A 44 15.10 -11.92 -19.54
N GLN A 45 13.80 -12.18 -19.62
CA GLN A 45 12.77 -11.21 -20.00
C GLN A 45 11.81 -11.04 -18.83
N LEU A 46 11.51 -9.80 -18.48
CA LEU A 46 10.55 -9.49 -17.43
C LEU A 46 9.19 -9.16 -18.04
N GLY A 47 8.14 -9.67 -17.42
CA GLY A 47 6.76 -9.26 -17.69
C GLY A 47 6.10 -8.74 -16.42
N PHE A 48 5.13 -7.85 -16.57
CA PHE A 48 4.41 -7.25 -15.45
C PHE A 48 2.93 -7.60 -15.54
N ILE A 49 2.39 -8.05 -14.41
CA ILE A 49 0.97 -8.36 -14.26
C ILE A 49 0.42 -7.68 -13.01
N GLU A 50 -0.89 -7.48 -12.99
CA GLU A 50 -1.59 -7.03 -11.79
C GLU A 50 -1.44 -8.08 -10.69
N LEU A 51 -1.55 -7.64 -9.42
CA LEU A 51 -1.54 -8.59 -8.30
C LEU A 51 -2.65 -9.63 -8.47
N PRO A 52 -2.41 -10.88 -8.05
CA PRO A 52 -3.44 -11.92 -8.07
C PRO A 52 -4.70 -11.43 -7.36
N GLY A 53 -5.85 -11.58 -8.02
CA GLY A 53 -7.14 -11.27 -7.44
C GLY A 53 -7.79 -12.48 -6.77
N SER A 54 -9.01 -12.28 -6.27
CA SER A 54 -9.81 -13.35 -5.64
C SER A 54 -11.04 -13.69 -6.46
N THR A 55 -11.39 -14.97 -6.53
CA THR A 55 -12.66 -15.43 -7.13
C THR A 55 -13.85 -15.29 -6.20
N GLU A 56 -13.62 -14.97 -4.92
CA GLU A 56 -14.66 -14.73 -3.92
C GLU A 56 -14.25 -13.61 -2.96
N SER A 57 -15.20 -12.81 -2.49
CA SER A 57 -14.99 -11.81 -1.45
C SER A 57 -16.06 -11.91 -0.37
N PHE A 58 -15.70 -11.62 0.88
CA PHE A 58 -16.65 -11.69 1.99
C PHE A 58 -17.56 -10.47 1.97
N ASN A 59 -18.86 -10.70 1.83
CA ASN A 59 -19.90 -9.67 1.96
C ASN A 59 -20.28 -9.50 3.44
N PRO A 60 -19.92 -8.39 4.10
CA PRO A 60 -20.20 -8.21 5.53
C PRO A 60 -21.70 -8.01 5.83
N THR A 61 -22.49 -7.55 4.86
CA THR A 61 -23.94 -7.39 5.00
C THR A 61 -24.65 -8.73 5.02
N LEU A 62 -24.27 -9.64 4.10
CA LEU A 62 -24.87 -10.97 4.00
C LEU A 62 -24.16 -12.03 4.86
N ARG A 63 -22.97 -11.71 5.37
CA ARG A 63 -22.09 -12.60 6.14
C ARG A 63 -21.74 -13.89 5.38
N SER A 64 -21.54 -13.77 4.06
CA SER A 64 -21.22 -14.87 3.16
C SER A 64 -20.11 -14.48 2.20
N TRP A 65 -19.36 -15.47 1.73
CA TRP A 65 -18.48 -15.30 0.58
C TRP A 65 -19.32 -15.27 -0.70
N GLU A 66 -19.04 -14.32 -1.57
CA GLU A 66 -19.73 -14.17 -2.86
C GLU A 66 -18.71 -14.03 -3.98
N ALA A 67 -19.05 -14.57 -5.15
CA ALA A 67 -18.29 -14.29 -6.36
C ALA A 67 -18.44 -12.79 -6.75
N PRO A 68 -17.41 -12.19 -7.34
CA PRO A 68 -17.48 -10.81 -7.81
C PRO A 68 -18.54 -10.68 -8.91
N ARG A 69 -19.32 -9.59 -8.87
CA ARG A 69 -20.46 -9.40 -9.79
C ARG A 69 -20.07 -8.95 -11.19
N GLU A 70 -18.96 -8.21 -11.30
CA GLU A 70 -18.57 -7.52 -12.54
C GLU A 70 -17.43 -8.21 -13.30
N SER A 71 -16.71 -9.13 -12.64
CA SER A 71 -15.52 -9.79 -13.18
C SER A 71 -15.40 -11.20 -12.60
N PRO A 72 -14.85 -12.19 -13.35
CA PRO A 72 -14.55 -13.51 -12.79
C PRO A 72 -13.55 -13.47 -11.63
N VAL A 73 -12.72 -12.43 -11.57
CA VAL A 73 -11.71 -12.22 -10.54
C VAL A 73 -11.80 -10.79 -10.03
N ASN A 74 -11.93 -10.64 -8.71
CA ASN A 74 -11.82 -9.39 -7.99
C ASN A 74 -10.35 -9.03 -7.81
N HIS A 75 -9.81 -8.25 -8.75
CA HIS A 75 -8.50 -7.64 -8.61
C HIS A 75 -8.62 -6.44 -7.69
N VAL A 76 -7.67 -6.33 -6.75
CA VAL A 76 -7.63 -5.20 -5.83
C VAL A 76 -6.35 -4.44 -6.09
N ALA A 77 -6.47 -3.15 -6.39
CA ALA A 77 -5.32 -2.27 -6.45
C ALA A 77 -4.91 -1.90 -5.03
N LEU A 78 -3.73 -2.37 -4.62
CA LEU A 78 -3.11 -1.95 -3.37
C LEU A 78 -2.62 -0.51 -3.52
N THR A 79 -3.20 0.40 -2.76
CA THR A 79 -2.85 1.83 -2.79
C THR A 79 -2.64 2.37 -1.38
N GLY A 80 -1.81 3.42 -1.25
CA GLY A 80 -1.60 4.11 0.03
C GLY A 80 -0.95 3.28 1.14
N PHE A 81 -0.19 2.23 0.80
CA PHE A 81 0.52 1.39 1.77
C PHE A 81 1.84 2.02 2.26
N ASP A 82 2.32 3.05 1.56
CA ASP A 82 3.50 3.84 1.90
C ASP A 82 3.38 5.24 1.27
N GLY A 83 4.17 6.19 1.77
CA GLY A 83 4.23 7.57 1.29
C GLY A 83 3.50 8.58 2.17
N LEU A 84 3.56 9.84 1.74
CA LEU A 84 2.96 10.98 2.43
C LEU A 84 1.88 11.59 1.55
N CYS A 85 0.77 11.97 2.18
CA CYS A 85 -0.28 12.77 1.55
C CYS A 85 -0.30 14.15 2.20
N ALA A 86 -0.38 15.19 1.37
CA ALA A 86 -0.61 16.54 1.84
C ALA A 86 -2.10 16.88 1.75
N VAL A 87 -2.65 17.42 2.83
CA VAL A 87 -4.07 17.76 2.95
C VAL A 87 -4.24 19.18 3.51
N VAL A 88 -5.32 19.85 3.12
CA VAL A 88 -5.72 21.15 3.66
C VAL A 88 -6.87 20.93 4.64
N SER A 89 -6.73 21.44 5.87
CA SER A 89 -7.77 21.28 6.88
C SER A 89 -9.03 22.06 6.50
N HIS A 90 -10.19 21.43 6.73
CA HIS A 90 -11.49 22.06 6.54
C HIS A 90 -11.80 23.19 7.55
N ASP A 91 -11.05 23.27 8.65
CA ASP A 91 -11.26 24.27 9.71
C ASP A 91 -10.63 25.64 9.40
N LEU A 92 -9.94 25.78 8.26
CA LEU A 92 -9.31 27.02 7.85
C LEU A 92 -10.33 28.02 7.30
N SER A 93 -10.02 29.31 7.41
CA SER A 93 -10.72 30.34 6.64
C SER A 93 -10.49 30.12 5.14
N GLU A 94 -11.40 30.62 4.29
CA GLU A 94 -11.30 30.49 2.84
C GLU A 94 -9.97 31.03 2.29
N GLU A 95 -9.51 32.19 2.79
CA GLU A 95 -8.23 32.78 2.42
C GLU A 95 -7.04 31.90 2.82
N ALA A 96 -7.04 31.35 4.04
CA ALA A 96 -5.97 30.47 4.51
C ALA A 96 -5.96 29.13 3.74
N ALA A 97 -7.13 28.60 3.39
CA ALA A 97 -7.25 27.39 2.58
C ALA A 97 -6.68 27.61 1.16
N LEU A 98 -6.95 28.77 0.54
CA LEU A 98 -6.39 29.12 -0.77
C LEU A 98 -4.86 29.21 -0.74
N LEU A 99 -4.30 29.89 0.27
CA LEU A 99 -2.85 29.97 0.45
C LEU A 99 -2.22 28.58 0.68
N ALA A 100 -2.88 27.73 1.46
CA ALA A 100 -2.42 26.36 1.69
C ALA A 100 -2.41 25.53 0.39
N TRP A 101 -3.47 25.63 -0.44
CA TRP A 101 -3.50 24.97 -1.74
C TRP A 101 -2.41 25.46 -2.69
N ASN A 102 -2.17 26.77 -2.74
CA ASN A 102 -1.09 27.34 -3.55
C ASN A 102 0.28 26.84 -3.10
N MET A 103 0.52 26.78 -1.78
CA MET A 103 1.76 26.22 -1.24
C MET A 103 1.94 24.76 -1.65
N LEU A 104 0.90 23.93 -1.53
CA LEU A 104 0.96 22.52 -1.96
C LEU A 104 1.24 22.39 -3.46
N GLN A 105 0.60 23.21 -4.29
CA GLN A 105 0.85 23.20 -5.73
C GLN A 105 2.31 23.55 -6.03
N THR A 106 2.87 24.59 -5.40
CA THR A 106 4.27 24.96 -5.54
C THR A 106 5.20 23.82 -5.14
N LEU A 107 4.97 23.19 -3.97
CA LEU A 107 5.78 22.06 -3.50
C LEU A 107 5.73 20.84 -4.43
N THR A 108 4.63 20.64 -5.17
CA THR A 108 4.52 19.53 -6.14
C THR A 108 5.18 19.83 -7.50
N LEU A 109 5.43 21.11 -7.79
CA LEU A 109 6.04 21.55 -9.05
C LEU A 109 7.53 21.90 -8.89
N ASP A 110 7.96 22.19 -7.67
CA ASP A 110 9.33 22.53 -7.34
C ASP A 110 10.18 21.25 -7.17
N GLU A 111 11.10 21.02 -8.10
CA GLU A 111 12.02 19.88 -8.10
C GLU A 111 13.02 19.93 -6.92
N ASP A 112 13.25 21.12 -6.36
CA ASP A 112 14.13 21.34 -5.21
C ASP A 112 13.40 21.25 -3.87
N ALA A 113 12.06 21.13 -3.87
CA ALA A 113 11.27 20.99 -2.65
C ALA A 113 11.83 19.84 -1.79
N LEU A 114 12.16 20.16 -0.53
CA LEU A 114 12.65 19.20 0.45
C LEU A 114 11.48 18.39 1.03
N LEU A 115 10.79 17.64 0.18
CA LEU A 115 9.84 16.64 0.64
C LEU A 115 10.61 15.48 1.31
N PRO A 116 10.06 14.87 2.37
CA PRO A 116 10.68 13.70 2.98
C PRO A 116 10.95 12.61 1.93
N PRO A 117 12.03 11.84 2.08
CA PRO A 117 12.32 10.75 1.16
C PRO A 117 11.15 9.76 1.16
N GLY A 118 10.82 9.26 -0.03
CA GLY A 118 9.75 8.30 -0.23
C GLY A 118 9.90 7.61 -1.59
N ILE A 119 9.01 6.68 -1.88
CA ILE A 119 8.99 5.95 -3.15
C ILE A 119 7.99 6.65 -4.07
N PRO A 120 8.45 7.37 -5.12
CA PRO A 120 7.54 7.99 -6.07
C PRO A 120 6.72 6.92 -6.77
N SER A 121 5.43 7.22 -6.92
CA SER A 121 4.44 6.38 -7.60
C SER A 121 3.55 7.30 -8.42
N PRO A 122 3.01 6.87 -9.58
CA PRO A 122 2.09 7.69 -10.34
C PRO A 122 0.88 8.08 -9.50
N VAL A 123 0.63 9.38 -9.39
CA VAL A 123 -0.54 9.94 -8.69
C VAL A 123 -1.52 10.60 -9.65
N ARG A 124 -1.13 10.78 -10.92
CA ARG A 124 -1.94 11.34 -12.01
C ARG A 124 -1.80 10.49 -13.28
N GLU A 125 -2.82 10.50 -14.14
CA GLU A 125 -2.76 9.86 -15.47
C GLU A 125 -1.62 10.42 -16.33
N SER A 126 -1.31 11.71 -16.22
CA SER A 126 -0.18 12.34 -16.91
C SER A 126 1.19 11.82 -16.46
N ASP A 127 1.28 11.18 -15.30
CA ASP A 127 2.53 10.59 -14.83
C ASP A 127 2.86 9.31 -15.59
N LEU A 128 1.85 8.65 -16.17
CA LEU A 128 2.02 7.40 -16.92
C LEU A 128 2.80 7.58 -18.23
N THR A 129 3.05 8.82 -18.66
CA THR A 129 3.82 9.12 -19.88
C THR A 129 5.32 9.26 -19.62
N ARG A 130 5.77 9.13 -18.36
CA ARG A 130 7.17 9.36 -17.93
C ARG A 130 7.78 8.12 -17.25
N PRO A 131 7.84 6.96 -17.93
CA PRO A 131 8.36 5.70 -17.36
C PRO A 131 9.80 5.79 -16.84
N GLU A 132 10.63 6.65 -17.44
CA GLU A 132 12.01 6.89 -17.02
C GLU A 132 12.14 7.51 -15.62
N LEU A 133 11.13 8.25 -15.16
CA LEU A 133 11.12 8.86 -13.83
C LEU A 133 10.54 7.95 -12.75
N LEU A 134 9.65 7.02 -13.15
CA LEU A 134 8.83 6.21 -12.23
C LEU A 134 9.21 4.73 -12.20
N ALA A 135 10.14 4.32 -13.04
CA ALA A 135 10.72 2.99 -13.03
C ALA A 135 12.22 3.02 -12.70
N GLY A 136 12.71 1.92 -12.13
CA GLY A 136 14.10 1.76 -11.76
C GLY A 136 15.02 1.57 -12.97
N PRO A 137 16.31 1.92 -12.84
CA PRO A 137 17.23 1.97 -13.98
C PRO A 137 17.56 0.57 -14.52
N ALA A 138 17.38 -0.47 -13.71
CA ALA A 138 17.63 -1.86 -14.08
C ALA A 138 16.58 -2.48 -15.03
N LEU A 139 15.45 -1.80 -15.25
CA LEU A 139 14.48 -2.20 -16.27
C LEU A 139 14.92 -1.65 -17.63
N GLU A 140 14.74 -2.44 -18.68
CA GLU A 140 14.91 -2.01 -20.06
C GLU A 140 13.80 -1.01 -20.45
N PRO A 141 14.01 -0.13 -21.44
CA PRO A 141 13.02 0.89 -21.80
C PRO A 141 11.62 0.34 -22.08
N ILE A 142 11.51 -0.83 -22.73
CA ILE A 142 10.22 -1.47 -23.03
C ILE A 142 9.53 -1.96 -21.76
N GLU A 143 10.29 -2.58 -20.85
CA GLU A 143 9.82 -3.09 -19.56
C GLU A 143 9.31 -1.96 -18.66
N ARG A 144 9.96 -0.79 -18.68
CA ARG A 144 9.47 0.39 -17.94
C ARG A 144 8.09 0.83 -18.43
N GLY A 145 7.89 0.83 -19.74
CA GLY A 145 6.59 1.12 -20.35
C GLY A 145 5.53 0.10 -19.98
N GLU A 146 5.86 -1.20 -20.02
CA GLU A 146 4.95 -2.28 -19.63
C GLU A 146 4.59 -2.25 -18.14
N TYR A 147 5.57 -1.96 -17.28
CA TYR A 147 5.36 -1.74 -15.85
C TYR A 147 4.36 -0.61 -15.61
N LEU A 148 4.60 0.59 -16.16
CA LEU A 148 3.69 1.73 -16.00
C LEU A 148 2.30 1.46 -16.59
N ALA A 149 2.23 0.79 -17.74
CA ALA A 149 0.95 0.41 -18.34
C ALA A 149 0.16 -0.52 -17.41
N THR A 150 0.85 -1.46 -16.75
CA THR A 150 0.25 -2.39 -15.78
C THR A 150 -0.21 -1.68 -14.52
N VAL A 151 0.62 -0.78 -13.98
CA VAL A 151 0.22 0.09 -12.84
C VAL A 151 -1.01 0.94 -13.21
N GLY A 152 -1.02 1.53 -14.40
CA GLY A 152 -2.16 2.31 -14.88
C GLY A 152 -3.45 1.50 -15.01
N ARG A 153 -3.40 0.25 -15.48
CA ARG A 153 -4.58 -0.64 -15.50
C ARG A 153 -5.07 -0.95 -14.08
N SER A 154 -4.15 -1.29 -13.18
CA SER A 154 -4.45 -1.54 -11.76
C SER A 154 -5.11 -0.33 -11.10
N LEU A 155 -4.54 0.87 -11.24
CA LEU A 155 -5.07 2.09 -10.61
C LEU A 155 -6.40 2.58 -11.19
N ARG A 156 -6.76 2.19 -12.42
CA ARG A 156 -8.08 2.46 -13.00
C ARG A 156 -9.16 1.54 -12.46
N ASN A 157 -8.79 0.45 -11.79
CA ASN A 157 -9.75 -0.39 -11.09
C ASN A 157 -10.29 0.37 -9.87
N ARG A 158 -11.62 0.47 -9.78
CA ARG A 158 -12.32 1.16 -8.68
C ARG A 158 -12.36 0.34 -7.39
N GLN A 159 -11.96 -0.92 -7.44
CA GLN A 159 -11.81 -1.79 -6.28
C GLN A 159 -10.47 -1.50 -5.60
N LEU A 160 -10.45 -0.40 -4.85
CA LEU A 160 -9.29 0.04 -4.09
C LEU A 160 -9.37 -0.55 -2.68
N VAL A 161 -8.26 -1.12 -2.22
CA VAL A 161 -8.05 -1.37 -0.79
C VAL A 161 -6.98 -0.40 -0.32
N LEU A 162 -7.42 0.46 0.60
CA LEU A 162 -6.54 1.24 1.45
C LEU A 162 -6.23 0.40 2.68
N GLU A 163 -4.99 0.45 3.13
CA GLU A 163 -4.66 -0.09 4.44
C GLU A 163 -5.47 0.67 5.51
N MET A 164 -6.27 -0.06 6.31
CA MET A 164 -7.15 0.55 7.29
C MET A 164 -6.32 1.10 8.47
N PRO A 165 -6.26 2.42 8.70
CA PRO A 165 -5.50 2.97 9.82
C PRO A 165 -6.33 2.79 11.08
N VAL A 166 -6.01 1.74 11.85
CA VAL A 166 -6.66 1.46 13.14
C VAL A 166 -5.73 1.76 14.30
N ILE A 167 -6.30 2.10 15.45
CA ILE A 167 -5.52 2.21 16.68
C ILE A 167 -4.82 0.88 16.98
N GLY A 168 -3.53 0.94 17.30
CA GLY A 168 -2.72 -0.26 17.52
C GLY A 168 -2.33 -1.03 16.26
N ARG A 169 -2.43 -0.41 15.06
CA ARG A 169 -2.03 -0.97 13.76
C ARG A 169 -0.76 -1.83 13.80
N GLU A 170 0.31 -1.32 14.42
CA GLU A 170 1.60 -2.02 14.49
C GLU A 170 1.49 -3.42 15.12
N LYS A 171 0.60 -3.59 16.11
CA LYS A 171 0.36 -4.91 16.74
C LYS A 171 -0.32 -5.88 15.77
N PHE A 172 -1.30 -5.39 15.01
CA PHE A 172 -1.99 -6.21 14.00
C PHE A 172 -1.03 -6.63 12.88
N LEU A 173 -0.18 -5.70 12.43
CA LEU A 173 0.85 -5.97 11.44
C LEU A 173 1.91 -6.94 11.94
N ALA A 174 2.37 -6.81 13.19
CA ALA A 174 3.33 -7.74 13.78
C ALA A 174 2.79 -9.18 13.76
N VAL A 175 1.51 -9.37 14.09
CA VAL A 175 0.85 -10.68 14.01
C VAL A 175 0.82 -11.23 12.59
N LEU A 176 0.53 -10.41 11.58
CA LEU A 176 0.58 -10.84 10.18
C LEU A 176 2.00 -11.20 9.75
N THR A 177 2.98 -10.38 10.10
CA THR A 177 4.40 -10.62 9.77
C THR A 177 4.88 -11.94 10.37
N GLU A 178 4.60 -12.19 11.66
CA GLU A 178 4.91 -13.46 12.32
C GLU A 178 4.27 -14.64 11.58
N ALA A 179 2.99 -14.52 11.23
CA ALA A 179 2.28 -15.59 10.55
C ALA A 179 2.85 -15.85 9.16
N VAL A 180 3.21 -14.81 8.40
CA VAL A 180 3.82 -14.94 7.07
C VAL A 180 5.18 -15.60 7.16
N GLN A 181 6.00 -15.19 8.13
CA GLN A 181 7.29 -15.83 8.41
C GLN A 181 7.14 -17.31 8.76
N GLN A 182 6.13 -17.67 9.55
CA GLN A 182 5.85 -19.07 9.87
C GLN A 182 5.41 -19.86 8.63
N GLY A 183 4.53 -19.30 7.80
CA GLY A 183 4.10 -19.94 6.54
C GLY A 183 5.26 -20.16 5.58
N LEU A 184 6.19 -19.21 5.48
CA LEU A 184 7.41 -19.35 4.68
C LEU A 184 8.38 -20.40 5.26
N ALA A 185 8.47 -20.51 6.58
CA ALA A 185 9.32 -21.51 7.23
C ALA A 185 8.73 -22.93 7.22
N GLN A 186 7.40 -23.05 7.08
CA GLN A 186 6.66 -24.32 7.09
C GLN A 186 5.66 -24.37 5.93
N PRO A 187 6.13 -24.63 4.69
CA PRO A 187 5.30 -24.59 3.50
C PRO A 187 4.12 -25.58 3.50
N ASP A 188 4.26 -26.69 4.25
CA ASP A 188 3.24 -27.73 4.37
C ASP A 188 2.15 -27.41 5.39
N LEU A 189 2.27 -26.29 6.13
CA LEU A 189 1.27 -25.90 7.12
C LEU A 189 -0.05 -25.53 6.40
N PRO A 190 -1.20 -26.11 6.79
CA PRO A 190 -2.48 -25.76 6.17
C PRO A 190 -2.79 -24.27 6.33
N GLY A 191 -3.18 -23.59 5.26
CA GLY A 191 -3.50 -22.16 5.28
C GLY A 191 -4.59 -21.79 6.29
N SER A 192 -5.47 -22.71 6.66
CA SER A 192 -6.46 -22.52 7.72
C SER A 192 -5.86 -22.33 9.11
N VAL A 193 -4.70 -22.93 9.40
CA VAL A 193 -3.97 -22.73 10.67
C VAL A 193 -3.47 -21.30 10.75
N PHE A 194 -2.95 -20.78 9.64
CA PHE A 194 -2.55 -19.39 9.50
C PHE A 194 -3.73 -18.44 9.73
N THR A 195 -4.84 -18.61 8.99
CA THR A 195 -5.97 -17.67 9.06
C THR A 195 -6.64 -17.68 10.43
N ASN A 196 -6.81 -18.86 11.05
CA ASN A 196 -7.43 -18.98 12.36
C ASN A 196 -6.54 -18.43 13.48
N GLY A 197 -5.22 -18.65 13.38
CA GLY A 197 -4.25 -18.11 14.34
C GLY A 197 -4.19 -16.59 14.33
N VAL A 198 -4.13 -16.00 13.13
CA VAL A 198 -4.17 -14.54 12.95
C VAL A 198 -5.48 -13.95 13.46
N ALA A 199 -6.62 -14.52 13.05
CA ALA A 199 -7.94 -14.03 13.46
C ALA A 199 -8.12 -14.04 14.99
N LYS A 200 -7.63 -15.08 15.67
CA LYS A 200 -7.66 -15.18 17.13
C LYS A 200 -6.82 -14.08 17.79
N LYS A 201 -5.54 -13.94 17.38
CA LYS A 201 -4.64 -12.91 17.93
C LYS A 201 -5.17 -11.49 17.68
N TRP A 202 -5.76 -11.24 16.50
CA TRP A 202 -6.42 -9.97 16.19
C TRP A 202 -7.61 -9.70 17.10
N SER A 203 -8.44 -10.72 17.39
CA SER A 203 -9.53 -10.59 18.36
C SER A 203 -9.02 -10.25 19.76
N GLU A 204 -7.89 -10.81 20.18
CA GLU A 204 -7.27 -10.50 21.48
C GLU A 204 -6.77 -9.04 21.54
N ILE A 205 -6.12 -8.56 20.46
CA ILE A 205 -5.70 -7.15 20.35
C ILE A 205 -6.93 -6.22 20.41
N GLN A 206 -8.00 -6.57 19.69
CA GLN A 206 -9.24 -5.79 19.68
C GLN A 206 -9.89 -5.74 21.08
N GLN A 207 -9.87 -6.85 21.83
CA GLN A 207 -10.37 -6.89 23.21
C GLN A 207 -9.55 -5.99 24.15
N GLN A 208 -8.23 -5.92 23.97
CA GLN A 208 -7.36 -5.03 24.76
C GLN A 208 -7.62 -3.55 24.47
N ILE A 209 -7.92 -3.21 23.22
CA ILE A 209 -8.25 -1.83 22.80
C ILE A 209 -9.66 -1.44 23.24
N GLY A 210 -10.60 -2.38 23.20
CA GLY A 210 -12.03 -2.14 23.35
C GLY A 210 -12.72 -1.90 21.99
N ILE A 211 -13.97 -2.33 21.89
CA ILE A 211 -14.73 -2.29 20.62
C ILE A 211 -15.06 -0.85 20.19
N GLU A 212 -15.39 0.03 21.12
CA GLU A 212 -15.75 1.43 20.81
C GLU A 212 -14.53 2.24 20.36
N PRO A 213 -13.37 2.23 21.08
CA PRO A 213 -12.17 2.93 20.61
C PRO A 213 -11.67 2.40 19.27
N PHE A 214 -11.73 1.08 19.05
CA PHE A 214 -11.36 0.48 17.77
C PHE A 214 -12.26 0.98 16.63
N ARG A 215 -13.59 0.88 16.79
CA ARG A 215 -14.58 1.37 15.83
C ARG A 215 -14.41 2.87 15.54
N ASP A 216 -14.25 3.67 16.58
CA ASP A 216 -14.15 5.13 16.42
C ASP A 216 -12.82 5.53 15.76
N SER A 217 -11.72 4.80 16.00
CA SER A 217 -10.48 4.97 15.24
C SER A 217 -10.68 4.71 13.74
N CYS A 218 -11.38 3.62 13.39
CA CYS A 218 -11.70 3.32 11.99
C CYS A 218 -12.52 4.47 11.37
N ARG A 219 -13.54 4.97 12.08
CA ARG A 219 -14.40 6.06 11.60
C ARG A 219 -13.61 7.35 11.36
N ILE A 220 -12.79 7.76 12.33
CA ILE A 220 -11.97 8.97 12.24
C ILE A 220 -11.01 8.88 11.04
N SER A 221 -10.38 7.72 10.83
CA SER A 221 -9.50 7.48 9.68
C SER A 221 -10.20 7.59 8.32
N HIS A 222 -11.53 7.46 8.28
CA HIS A 222 -12.35 7.69 7.08
C HIS A 222 -13.01 9.08 7.07
N GLY A 223 -12.58 10.02 7.93
CA GLY A 223 -13.15 11.36 8.03
C GLY A 223 -14.54 11.42 8.69
N LEU A 224 -14.96 10.34 9.37
CA LEU A 224 -16.24 10.26 10.04
C LEU A 224 -16.12 10.60 11.53
N LYS A 225 -17.15 11.24 12.09
CA LYS A 225 -17.23 11.48 13.54
C LYS A 225 -17.34 10.15 14.32
N PRO A 226 -16.84 10.06 15.56
CA PRO A 226 -17.06 8.91 16.45
C PRO A 226 -18.55 8.51 16.52
N ALA A 227 -18.85 7.22 16.60
CA ALA A 227 -20.23 6.76 16.52
C ALA A 227 -21.04 7.07 17.80
N LEU A 228 -20.36 7.25 18.93
CA LEU A 228 -20.97 7.66 20.19
C LEU A 228 -20.36 8.99 20.64
N PRO A 229 -21.18 9.96 21.12
CA PRO A 229 -20.63 11.12 21.80
C PRO A 229 -19.85 10.64 23.03
N LYS A 230 -18.63 11.16 23.23
CA LYS A 230 -17.89 10.94 24.48
C LYS A 230 -18.85 11.28 25.62
N LYS A 231 -19.16 10.32 26.49
CA LYS A 231 -19.86 10.64 27.75
C LYS A 231 -18.98 11.66 28.44
N SER A 232 -19.44 12.91 28.52
CA SER A 232 -18.78 13.91 29.36
C SER A 232 -18.60 13.27 30.75
N PRO A 233 -17.41 13.35 31.36
CA PRO A 233 -17.24 12.88 32.71
C PRO A 233 -18.31 13.56 33.55
N ALA A 234 -19.11 12.76 34.27
CA ALA A 234 -20.10 13.30 35.19
C ALA A 234 -19.37 14.28 36.13
N PRO A 235 -19.91 15.47 36.37
CA PRO A 235 -19.29 16.39 37.31
C PRO A 235 -19.11 15.65 38.63
N LEU A 236 -17.86 15.64 39.12
CA LEU A 236 -17.54 15.17 40.46
C LEU A 236 -18.47 15.91 41.42
N LYS A 237 -19.32 15.16 42.13
CA LYS A 237 -20.15 15.69 43.21
C LYS A 237 -19.29 15.99 44.43
#